data_AF-A0AAT9HUN8-F1
#
_entry.id   AF-A0AAT9HUN8-F1
#
_cell.length_a   1.000
_cell.length_b   1.000
_cell.length_c   1.000
_cell.angle_alpha   90.00
_cell.angle_beta   90.00
_cell.angle_gamma   90.00
#
_symmetry.space_group_name_H-M   'P 1'
#
loop_
_entity.id
_entity.type
_entity.pdbx_description
1 polymer ?
#
loop_
_entity_poly.entity_id
_entity_poly.type
_entity_poly.pdbx_seq_one_letter_code
_entity_poly.pdbx_strand_id
1 'polypeptide(L)'
;MRAAEPPDPELPGTSMRDDLVILLESLRRRGLAGRTSAILHHVRAQMKSSPNLWAAYHEMVIQPRRLLGLEVLRRGRENGELRADVDIELLNDIVVGPVLVRTVLRPDSDLPDDLAEQIVDTLLQGLRPVRE
;
A
#
# COMPACT_ATOMS: atom_id res chain seq x y z
N MET A 1 1.63 -9.00 23.76
CA MET A 1 0.69 -8.86 22.63
C MET A 1 1.35 -9.47 21.40
N ARG A 2 1.03 -10.72 21.07
CA ARG A 2 1.55 -11.40 19.87
C ARG A 2 0.82 -10.88 18.63
N ALA A 3 1.56 -10.73 17.54
CA ALA A 3 1.23 -9.96 16.34
C ALA A 3 -0.19 -10.20 15.79
N ALA A 4 -1.02 -9.17 15.80
CA ALA A 4 -2.32 -9.15 15.13
C ALA A 4 -2.20 -8.81 13.63
N GLU A 5 -1.02 -8.36 13.19
CA GLU A 5 -0.72 -7.97 11.81
C GLU A 5 0.39 -8.87 11.27
N PRO A 6 0.25 -9.43 10.05
CA PRO A 6 1.31 -10.21 9.41
C PRO A 6 2.55 -9.32 9.18
N PRO A 7 3.77 -9.92 9.19
CA PRO A 7 4.99 -9.18 8.92
C PRO A 7 4.94 -8.52 7.54
N ASP A 8 5.67 -7.41 7.41
CA ASP A 8 5.83 -6.77 6.11
C ASP A 8 6.61 -7.70 5.16
N PRO A 9 6.28 -7.67 3.86
CA PRO A 9 6.90 -8.57 2.89
C PRO A 9 8.37 -8.18 2.66
N GLU A 10 9.21 -9.18 2.40
CA GLU A 10 10.53 -8.96 1.85
C GLU A 10 10.40 -8.59 0.36
N LEU A 11 11.09 -7.53 -0.05
CA LEU A 11 11.07 -7.05 -1.42
C LEU A 11 12.34 -7.48 -2.15
N PRO A 12 12.24 -8.11 -3.34
CA PRO A 12 13.40 -8.48 -4.14
C PRO A 12 14.30 -7.30 -4.51
N GLY A 13 13.72 -6.11 -4.71
CA GLY A 13 14.49 -4.91 -5.01
C GLY A 13 14.99 -4.82 -6.44
N THR A 14 14.60 -5.75 -7.31
CA THR A 14 15.09 -5.88 -8.69
C THR A 14 14.23 -5.17 -9.73
N SER A 15 12.97 -4.87 -9.41
CA SER A 15 11.98 -4.28 -10.32
C SER A 15 11.04 -3.40 -9.51
N MET A 16 10.87 -2.13 -9.90
CA MET A 16 9.92 -1.25 -9.21
C MET A 16 8.51 -1.82 -9.31
N ARG A 17 8.13 -2.31 -10.50
CA ARG A 17 6.81 -2.91 -10.74
C ARG A 17 6.53 -4.04 -9.76
N ASP A 18 7.42 -5.03 -9.70
CA ASP A 18 7.15 -6.27 -8.97
C ASP A 18 7.12 -6.02 -7.45
N ASP A 19 7.99 -5.12 -6.96
CA ASP A 19 7.97 -4.69 -5.57
C ASP A 19 6.67 -3.96 -5.21
N LEU A 20 6.17 -3.06 -6.07
CA LEU A 20 4.87 -2.40 -5.85
C LEU A 20 3.71 -3.41 -5.84
N VAL A 21 3.74 -4.43 -6.72
CA VAL A 21 2.74 -5.50 -6.72
C VAL A 21 2.76 -6.26 -5.39
N ILE A 22 3.94 -6.64 -4.89
CA ILE A 22 4.09 -7.32 -3.59
C ILE A 22 3.52 -6.47 -2.45
N LEU A 23 3.81 -5.16 -2.43
CA LEU A 23 3.29 -4.25 -1.42
C LEU A 23 1.77 -4.13 -1.46
N LEU A 24 1.19 -3.97 -2.66
CA LEU A 24 -0.26 -3.88 -2.83
C LEU A 24 -0.96 -5.20 -2.52
N GLU A 25 -0.37 -6.34 -2.87
CA GLU A 25 -0.93 -7.65 -2.53
C GLU A 25 -0.93 -7.88 -1.02
N SER A 26 0.15 -7.49 -0.33
CA SER A 26 0.19 -7.51 1.14
C SER A 26 -0.88 -6.61 1.76
N LEU A 27 -1.11 -5.42 1.19
CA LEU A 27 -2.20 -4.52 1.62
C LEU A 27 -3.59 -5.13 1.35
N ARG A 28 -3.80 -5.76 0.19
CA ARG A 28 -5.06 -6.41 -0.19
C ARG A 28 -5.41 -7.55 0.77
N ARG A 29 -4.44 -8.44 1.07
CA ARG A 29 -4.62 -9.54 2.04
C ARG A 29 -4.96 -9.04 3.44
N ARG A 30 -4.30 -7.98 3.91
CA ARG A 30 -4.63 -7.32 5.18
C ARG A 30 -6.03 -6.71 5.16
N GLY A 31 -6.43 -6.14 4.02
CA GLY A 31 -7.79 -5.70 3.76
C GLY A 31 -8.83 -6.80 3.95
N LEU A 32 -8.60 -7.96 3.33
CA LEU A 32 -9.47 -9.14 3.45
C LEU A 32 -9.54 -9.66 4.89
N ALA A 33 -8.40 -9.82 5.57
CA ALA A 33 -8.35 -10.23 6.97
C ALA A 33 -9.08 -9.24 7.89
N GLY A 34 -8.98 -7.94 7.59
CA GLY A 34 -9.69 -6.89 8.31
C GLY A 34 -11.21 -6.94 8.14
N ARG A 35 -11.72 -7.44 7.01
CA ARG A 35 -13.17 -7.65 6.78
C ARG A 35 -13.72 -8.84 7.55
N THR A 36 -12.94 -9.90 7.70
CA THR A 36 -13.37 -11.13 8.37
C THR A 36 -13.16 -11.10 9.89
N SER A 37 -12.32 -10.20 10.39
CA SER A 37 -12.01 -10.07 11.82
C SER A 37 -12.87 -9.00 12.51
N ALA A 38 -13.84 -9.44 13.30
CA ALA A 38 -14.63 -8.56 14.18
C ALA A 38 -13.76 -7.75 15.16
N ILE A 39 -12.60 -8.30 15.57
CA ILE A 39 -11.64 -7.62 16.44
C ILE A 39 -10.98 -6.45 15.71
N LEU A 40 -10.47 -6.67 14.49
CA LEU A 40 -9.84 -5.61 13.70
C LEU A 40 -10.85 -4.52 13.32
N HIS A 41 -12.09 -4.90 13.04
CA HIS A 41 -13.18 -3.96 12.81
C HIS A 41 -13.44 -3.05 14.03
N HIS A 42 -13.54 -3.63 15.24
CA HIS A 42 -13.74 -2.85 16.46
C HIS A 42 -12.56 -1.93 16.80
N VAL A 43 -11.32 -2.41 16.66
CA VAL A 43 -10.13 -1.58 16.87
C VAL A 43 -10.14 -0.39 15.89
N ARG A 44 -10.48 -0.60 14.62
CA ARG A 44 -10.61 0.48 13.63
C ARG A 44 -11.67 1.51 14.00
N ALA A 45 -12.81 1.07 14.53
CA ALA A 45 -13.85 1.98 15.03
C ALA A 45 -13.33 2.84 16.21
N GLN A 46 -12.60 2.23 17.14
CA GLN A 46 -12.04 2.93 18.30
C GLN A 46 -10.87 3.87 17.96
N MET A 47 -10.11 3.59 16.91
CA MET A 47 -8.99 4.44 16.47
C MET A 47 -9.43 5.88 16.18
N LYS A 48 -10.66 6.09 15.67
CA LYS A 48 -11.20 7.43 15.40
C LYS A 48 -11.42 8.26 16.66
N SER A 49 -11.63 7.61 17.81
CA SER A 49 -11.96 8.26 19.09
C SER A 49 -10.79 8.28 20.08
N SER A 50 -9.62 7.74 19.73
CA SER A 50 -8.45 7.67 20.61
C SER A 50 -7.18 8.15 19.90
N PRO A 51 -6.76 9.41 20.12
CA PRO A 51 -5.55 9.97 19.52
C PRO A 51 -4.28 9.16 19.81
N ASN A 52 -4.15 8.64 21.03
CA ASN A 52 -2.98 7.84 21.42
C ASN A 52 -2.94 6.49 20.69
N LEU A 53 -4.10 5.86 20.49
CA LEU A 53 -4.18 4.60 19.73
C LEU A 53 -3.88 4.84 18.25
N TRP A 54 -4.39 5.94 17.69
CA TRP A 54 -4.08 6.35 16.32
C TRP A 54 -2.59 6.63 16.14
N ALA A 55 -1.95 7.36 17.06
CA ALA A 55 -0.53 7.66 17.01
C ALA A 55 0.32 6.37 17.03
N ALA A 56 0.03 5.45 17.96
CA ALA A 56 0.73 4.17 18.04
C ALA A 56 0.52 3.32 16.78
N TYR A 57 -0.71 3.24 16.26
CA TYR A 57 -1.00 2.51 15.02
C TYR A 57 -0.28 3.14 13.82
N HIS A 58 -0.29 4.46 13.73
CA HIS A 58 0.39 5.18 12.67
C HIS A 58 1.90 4.93 12.71
N GLU A 59 2.54 5.03 13.88
CA GLU A 59 3.98 4.80 14.06
C GLU A 59 4.39 3.34 13.81
N MET A 60 3.65 2.38 14.35
CA MET A 60 4.03 0.97 14.31
C MET A 60 3.60 0.24 13.03
N VAL A 61 2.57 0.74 12.35
CA VAL A 61 1.91 0.01 11.25
C VAL A 61 1.93 0.82 9.95
N ILE A 62 1.48 2.07 9.97
CA ILE A 62 1.35 2.86 8.73
C ILE A 62 2.72 3.35 8.24
N GLN A 63 3.51 3.95 9.14
CA GLN A 63 4.77 4.60 8.79
C GLN A 63 5.83 3.65 8.21
N PRO A 64 6.10 2.47 8.78
CA PRO A 64 7.10 1.56 8.22
C PRO A 64 6.76 1.13 6.79
N ARG A 65 5.49 0.82 6.54
CA ARG A 65 4.98 0.44 5.22
C ARG A 65 5.06 1.57 4.21
N ARG A 66 4.76 2.78 4.66
CA ARG A 66 4.87 4.00 3.87
C ARG A 66 6.31 4.25 3.45
N LEU A 67 7.26 4.15 4.39
CA LEU A 67 8.69 4.30 4.10
C LEU A 67 9.17 3.27 3.08
N LEU A 68 8.72 2.02 3.21
CA LEU A 68 9.05 0.94 2.27
C LEU A 68 8.54 1.23 0.85
N GLY A 69 7.29 1.70 0.70
CA GLY A 69 6.75 2.10 -0.61
C GLY A 69 7.50 3.27 -1.23
N LEU A 70 7.87 4.28 -0.42
CA LEU A 70 8.67 5.41 -0.89
C LEU A 70 10.05 4.97 -1.36
N GLU A 71 10.68 4.03 -0.67
CA GLU A 71 12.00 3.51 -1.06
C GLU A 71 11.96 2.83 -2.43
N VAL A 72 10.95 1.99 -2.67
CA VAL A 72 10.73 1.35 -3.98
C VAL A 72 10.58 2.38 -5.09
N LEU A 73 9.79 3.44 -4.85
CA LEU A 73 9.56 4.49 -5.83
C LEU A 73 10.81 5.36 -6.07
N ARG A 74 11.60 5.66 -5.03
CA ARG A 74 12.87 6.39 -5.17
C ARG A 74 13.85 5.61 -6.00
N ARG A 75 14.04 4.32 -5.69
CA ARG A 75 14.91 3.43 -6.48
C ARG A 75 14.45 3.31 -7.93
N GLY A 76 13.14 3.19 -8.17
CA GLY A 76 12.58 3.17 -9.52
C GLY A 76 12.87 4.46 -10.31
N ARG A 77 12.82 5.62 -9.65
CA ARG A 77 13.23 6.90 -10.26
C ARG A 77 14.73 6.94 -10.57
N GLU A 78 15.56 6.50 -9.64
CA GLU A 78 17.03 6.46 -9.81
C GLU A 78 17.45 5.52 -10.94
N ASN A 79 16.75 4.40 -11.11
CA ASN A 79 16.96 3.44 -12.20
C ASN A 79 16.34 3.85 -13.54
N GLY A 80 15.66 5.00 -13.60
CA GLY A 80 14.99 5.48 -14.81
C GLY A 80 13.69 4.74 -15.17
N GLU A 81 13.11 3.98 -14.24
CA GLU A 81 11.81 3.31 -14.42
C GLU A 81 10.63 4.28 -14.22
N LEU A 82 10.85 5.39 -13.51
CA LEU A 82 9.86 6.43 -13.21
C LEU A 82 10.35 7.81 -13.70
N ARG A 83 9.45 8.59 -14.29
CA ARG A 83 9.77 9.96 -14.73
C ARG A 83 10.17 10.86 -13.54
N ALA A 84 11.16 11.73 -13.76
CA ALA A 84 11.80 12.50 -12.70
C ALA A 84 10.95 13.64 -12.10
N ASP A 85 9.90 14.06 -12.80
CA ASP A 85 9.00 15.16 -12.42
C ASP A 85 7.85 14.72 -11.48
N VAL A 86 7.78 13.43 -11.13
CA VAL A 86 6.74 12.92 -10.23
C VAL A 86 7.11 13.15 -8.78
N ASP A 87 6.15 13.72 -8.04
CA ASP A 87 6.15 13.72 -6.59
C ASP A 87 5.95 12.29 -6.07
N ILE A 88 7.00 11.76 -5.45
CA ILE A 88 7.05 10.39 -4.92
C ILE A 88 6.06 10.18 -3.77
N GLU A 89 5.81 11.22 -2.97
CA GLU A 89 4.89 11.14 -1.84
C GLU A 89 3.46 11.02 -2.35
N LEU A 90 3.09 11.87 -3.30
CA LEU A 90 1.79 11.80 -3.96
C LEU A 90 1.62 10.47 -4.72
N LEU A 91 2.66 10.01 -5.42
CA LEU A 91 2.59 8.74 -6.15
C LEU A 91 2.36 7.57 -5.20
N ASN A 92 3.02 7.54 -4.04
CA ASN A 92 2.77 6.51 -3.03
C ASN A 92 1.28 6.48 -2.63
N ASP A 93 0.68 7.65 -2.39
CA ASP A 93 -0.75 7.75 -2.05
C ASP A 93 -1.67 7.27 -3.18
N ILE A 94 -1.34 7.60 -4.43
CA ILE A 94 -2.06 7.13 -5.62
C ILE A 94 -1.95 5.61 -5.78
N VAL A 95 -0.79 5.03 -5.51
CA VAL A 95 -0.54 3.59 -5.62
C VAL A 95 -1.38 2.81 -4.60
N VAL A 96 -1.36 3.21 -3.33
CA VAL A 96 -2.07 2.46 -2.27
C VAL A 96 -3.56 2.80 -2.17
N GLY A 97 -3.95 3.98 -2.66
CA GLY A 97 -5.29 4.55 -2.56
C GLY A 97 -6.41 3.62 -3.02
N PRO A 98 -6.35 3.00 -4.23
CA PRO A 98 -7.42 2.13 -4.72
C PRO A 98 -7.72 0.94 -3.81
N VAL A 99 -6.69 0.32 -3.23
CA VAL A 99 -6.87 -0.79 -2.27
C VAL A 99 -7.45 -0.27 -0.96
N LEU A 100 -6.99 0.89 -0.46
CA LEU A 100 -7.56 1.52 0.74
C LEU A 100 -9.03 1.89 0.56
N VAL A 101 -9.42 2.44 -0.59
CA VAL A 101 -10.82 2.77 -0.90
C VAL A 101 -11.69 1.52 -0.85
N ARG A 102 -11.27 0.42 -1.50
CA ARG A 102 -12.02 -0.84 -1.49
C ARG A 102 -12.05 -1.48 -0.10
N THR A 103 -11.01 -1.33 0.70
CA THR A 103 -10.94 -2.00 2.02
C THR A 103 -11.59 -1.23 3.16
N VAL A 104 -11.56 0.11 3.11
CA VAL A 104 -12.00 0.99 4.20
C VAL A 104 -13.30 1.70 3.88
N LEU A 105 -13.44 2.26 2.68
CA LEU A 105 -14.58 3.10 2.31
C LEU A 105 -15.69 2.34 1.59
N ARG A 106 -15.34 1.25 0.91
CA ARG A 106 -16.28 0.41 0.16
C ARG A 106 -16.10 -1.07 0.53
N PRO A 107 -16.34 -1.45 1.79
CA PRO A 107 -16.07 -2.81 2.28
C PRO A 107 -16.80 -3.92 1.50
N ASP A 108 -17.86 -3.59 0.76
CA ASP A 108 -18.60 -4.53 -0.10
C ASP A 108 -17.98 -4.68 -1.51
N SER A 109 -16.97 -3.88 -1.87
CA SER A 109 -16.29 -4.00 -3.17
C SER A 109 -15.41 -5.23 -3.23
N ASP A 110 -15.29 -5.85 -4.40
CA ASP A 110 -14.40 -6.98 -4.60
C ASP A 110 -12.92 -6.63 -4.40
N LEU A 111 -12.14 -7.62 -3.96
CA LEU A 111 -10.69 -7.57 -3.85
C LEU A 111 -10.11 -8.80 -4.60
N PRO A 112 -10.22 -8.84 -5.94
CA PRO A 112 -9.77 -9.99 -6.70
C PRO A 112 -8.25 -10.18 -6.57
N ASP A 113 -7.77 -11.40 -6.81
CA ASP A 113 -6.37 -11.76 -6.59
C ASP A 113 -5.40 -11.02 -7.50
N ASP A 114 -5.86 -10.55 -8.66
CA ASP A 114 -5.08 -9.79 -9.65
C ASP A 114 -5.18 -8.27 -9.48
N LEU A 115 -5.84 -7.77 -8.42
CA LEU A 115 -6.07 -6.34 -8.22
C LEU A 115 -4.75 -5.56 -8.11
N ALA A 116 -3.73 -6.15 -7.49
CA ALA A 116 -2.43 -5.51 -7.29
C ALA A 116 -1.73 -5.26 -8.64
N GLU A 117 -1.66 -6.28 -9.50
CA GLU A 117 -1.12 -6.19 -10.85
C GLU A 117 -1.90 -5.17 -11.67
N GLN A 118 -3.24 -5.23 -11.66
CA GLN A 118 -4.07 -4.31 -12.42
C GLN A 118 -3.80 -2.84 -12.05
N ILE A 119 -3.70 -2.52 -10.76
CA ILE A 119 -3.42 -1.15 -10.30
C ILE A 119 -2.03 -0.71 -10.76
N VAL A 120 -1.00 -1.51 -10.48
CA VAL A 120 0.39 -1.15 -10.81
C VAL A 120 0.55 -1.00 -12.33
N ASP A 121 0.07 -1.95 -13.12
CA ASP A 121 0.21 -1.92 -14.57
C ASP A 121 -0.54 -0.74 -15.19
N THR A 122 -1.73 -0.41 -14.68
CA THR A 122 -2.49 0.76 -15.12
C THR A 122 -1.74 2.06 -14.83
N LEU A 123 -1.16 2.19 -13.64
CA LEU A 123 -0.38 3.38 -13.27
C LEU A 123 0.89 3.49 -14.11
N LEU A 124 1.64 2.40 -14.30
CA LEU A 124 2.88 2.40 -15.05
C LEU A 124 2.67 2.72 -16.54
N GLN A 125 1.52 2.40 -17.13
CA GLN A 125 1.20 2.83 -18.49
C GLN A 125 1.24 4.36 -18.64
N GLY A 126 0.81 5.11 -17.62
CA GLY A 126 0.80 6.58 -17.63
C GLY A 126 2.04 7.25 -17.02
N LEU A 127 2.86 6.50 -16.28
CA LEU A 127 4.00 7.03 -15.51
C LEU A 127 5.38 6.69 -16.10
N ARG A 128 5.42 5.87 -17.15
CA ARG A 128 6.67 5.52 -17.85
C ARG A 128 7.34 6.77 -18.43
N PRO A 129 8.69 6.81 -18.49
CA PRO A 129 9.40 7.89 -19.15
C PRO A 129 8.92 8.08 -20.59
N VAL A 130 8.83 9.33 -21.03
CA VAL A 130 8.60 9.65 -22.44
C VAL A 130 9.82 9.15 -23.21
N ARG A 131 9.61 8.31 -24.22
CA ARG A 131 10.66 7.94 -25.17
C ARG A 131 10.79 9.10 -26.15
N GLU A 132 11.95 9.75 -26.17
CA GLU A 132 12.37 10.63 -27.28
C GLU A 132 12.73 9.81 -28.52
#